data_AF-A0A522U4M9-F1
#
_entry.id   AF-A0A522U4M9-F1
#
_cell.length_a   1.000
_cell.length_b   1.000
_cell.length_c   1.000
_cell.angle_alpha   90.00
_cell.angle_beta   90.00
_cell.angle_gamma   90.00
#
_symmetry.space_group_name_H-M   'P 1'
#
loop_
_entity.id
_entity.type
_entity.pdbx_description
1 polymer ?
#
loop_
_entity_poly.entity_id
_entity_poly.type
_entity_poly.pdbx_seq_one_letter_code
_entity_poly.pdbx_strand_id
1 'polypeptide(L)'
;MSPLRKYQLDIVFLFFAFMLIAWISFYIIQGLGLDPHDYEWYIAGPLLALFAGYLLELRAKINKSEQRSVCAKSLTYWIALGVALFATYAAPIPAKDFWSSNALFIAFTLLLADSYWDFRALTLKTMFRK
;
A
#
# COMPACT_ATOMS: atom_id res chain seq x y z
N MET A 1 -19.55 -8.88 -7.31
CA MET A 1 -18.47 -7.85 -7.38
C MET A 1 -17.35 -8.42 -8.24
N SER A 2 -16.79 -7.66 -9.18
CA SER A 2 -15.72 -8.21 -10.05
C SER A 2 -14.46 -8.54 -9.24
N PRO A 3 -13.67 -9.57 -9.62
CA PRO A 3 -12.43 -9.92 -8.94
C PRO A 3 -11.47 -8.73 -8.80
N LEU A 4 -11.40 -7.88 -9.83
CA LEU A 4 -10.61 -6.64 -9.82
C LEU A 4 -11.05 -5.64 -8.74
N ARG A 5 -12.36 -5.40 -8.60
CA ARG A 5 -12.87 -4.44 -7.61
C ARG A 5 -12.67 -4.96 -6.18
N LYS A 6 -12.76 -6.28 -5.98
CA LYS A 6 -12.41 -6.92 -4.72
C LYS A 6 -10.94 -6.69 -4.41
N TYR A 7 -10.05 -6.97 -5.35
CA TYR A 7 -8.60 -6.73 -5.18
C TYR A 7 -8.27 -5.28 -4.84
N GLN A 8 -8.86 -4.30 -5.52
CA GLN A 8 -8.66 -2.87 -5.23
C GLN A 8 -9.09 -2.47 -3.82
N LEU A 9 -10.25 -2.96 -3.38
CA LEU A 9 -10.72 -2.71 -2.02
C LEU A 9 -9.86 -3.45 -0.99
N ASP A 10 -9.46 -4.69 -1.27
CA ASP A 10 -8.59 -5.47 -0.41
C ASP A 10 -7.24 -4.75 -0.23
N ILE A 11 -6.63 -4.20 -1.28
CA ILE A 11 -5.39 -3.38 -1.18
C ILE A 11 -5.56 -2.24 -0.17
N VAL A 12 -6.65 -1.48 -0.27
CA VAL A 12 -6.91 -0.32 0.59
C VAL A 12 -7.20 -0.77 2.03
N PHE A 13 -8.12 -1.73 2.23
CA PHE A 13 -8.50 -2.17 3.56
C PHE A 13 -7.37 -2.89 4.31
N LEU A 14 -6.60 -3.75 3.63
CA LEU A 14 -5.44 -4.41 4.23
C LEU A 14 -4.36 -3.40 4.62
N PHE A 15 -4.12 -2.39 3.77
CA PHE A 15 -3.17 -1.34 4.10
C PHE A 15 -3.58 -0.60 5.38
N PHE A 16 -4.83 -0.17 5.48
CA PHE A 16 -5.35 0.49 6.69
C PHE A 16 -5.29 -0.42 7.92
N ALA A 17 -5.69 -1.69 7.78
CA ALA A 17 -5.64 -2.65 8.87
C ALA A 17 -4.21 -2.85 9.39
N PHE A 18 -3.23 -2.96 8.49
CA PHE A 18 -1.84 -3.19 8.87
C PHE A 18 -1.19 -1.95 9.45
N MET A 19 -1.52 -0.77 8.95
CA MET A 19 -1.13 0.51 9.57
C MET A 19 -1.68 0.60 11.00
N LEU A 20 -2.95 0.26 11.23
CA LEU A 20 -3.52 0.26 12.57
C LEU A 20 -2.82 -0.74 13.51
N ILE A 21 -2.55 -1.96 13.04
CA ILE A 21 -1.80 -2.96 13.82
C ILE A 21 -0.41 -2.43 14.17
N ALA A 22 0.34 -1.90 13.19
CA ALA A 22 1.66 -1.35 13.43
C ALA A 22 1.65 -0.21 14.46
N TRP A 23 0.70 0.72 14.34
CA TRP A 23 0.53 1.80 15.31
C TRP A 23 0.20 1.31 16.71
N ILE A 24 -0.73 0.38 16.85
CA ILE A 24 -1.08 -0.21 18.15
C ILE A 24 0.16 -0.87 18.77
N SER A 25 0.92 -1.63 17.97
CA SER A 25 2.16 -2.25 18.44
C SER A 25 3.20 -1.22 18.88
N PHE A 26 3.38 -0.11 18.16
CA PHE A 26 4.30 0.96 18.56
C PHE A 26 3.88 1.63 19.86
N TYR A 27 2.58 1.90 20.06
CA TYR A 27 2.09 2.42 21.35
C TYR A 27 2.29 1.44 22.50
N ILE A 28 2.11 0.13 22.27
CA ILE A 28 2.37 -0.88 23.29
C ILE A 28 3.86 -0.90 23.66
N ILE A 29 4.76 -0.89 22.69
CA ILE A 29 6.22 -0.88 22.92
C ILE A 29 6.65 0.37 23.67
N GLN A 30 6.14 1.53 23.26
CA GLN A 30 6.38 2.79 23.97
C GLN A 30 5.83 2.74 25.40
N GLY A 31 4.66 2.14 25.61
CA GLY A 31 4.07 1.92 26.93
C GLY A 31 4.88 0.99 27.84
N LEU A 32 5.73 0.13 27.27
CA LEU A 32 6.70 -0.70 28.00
C LEU A 32 8.02 0.02 28.28
N GLY A 33 8.17 1.28 27.88
CA GLY A 33 9.39 2.09 28.06
C GLY A 33 10.51 1.78 27.06
N LEU A 34 10.20 1.06 25.98
CA LEU A 34 11.13 0.74 24.90
C LEU A 34 10.96 1.73 23.74
N ASP A 35 12.01 1.93 22.96
CA ASP A 35 11.95 2.76 21.74
C ASP A 35 11.31 1.96 20.59
N PRO A 36 10.15 2.37 20.04
CA PRO A 36 9.53 1.70 18.90
C PRO A 36 10.40 1.66 17.65
N HIS A 37 11.37 2.56 17.48
CA HIS A 37 12.27 2.57 16.32
C HIS A 37 13.13 1.31 16.25
N ASP A 38 13.57 0.77 17.39
CA ASP A 38 14.37 -0.46 17.44
C ASP A 38 13.57 -1.68 16.99
N TYR A 39 12.24 -1.61 17.09
CA TYR A 39 11.34 -2.72 16.83
C TYR A 39 10.53 -2.58 15.53
N GLU A 40 10.71 -1.48 14.80
CA GLU A 40 9.82 -1.13 13.68
C GLU A 40 9.73 -2.23 12.64
N TRP A 41 10.86 -2.87 12.30
CA TRP A 41 10.95 -3.90 11.26
C TRP A 41 10.51 -5.28 11.74
N TYR A 42 10.59 -5.55 13.04
CA TYR A 42 10.05 -6.79 13.61
C TYR A 42 8.52 -6.84 13.54
N ILE A 43 7.88 -5.67 13.54
CA ILE A 43 6.43 -5.54 13.38
C ILE A 43 6.08 -5.38 11.90
N ALA A 44 6.66 -4.37 11.24
CA ALA A 44 6.25 -4.00 9.89
C ALA A 44 6.76 -4.97 8.82
N GLY A 45 7.91 -5.62 9.01
CA GLY A 45 8.48 -6.56 8.05
C GLY A 45 7.55 -7.76 7.78
N PRO A 46 7.10 -8.49 8.82
CA PRO A 46 6.12 -9.56 8.66
C PRO A 46 4.80 -9.09 8.06
N LEU A 47 4.29 -7.93 8.49
CA LEU A 47 3.07 -7.35 7.93
C LEU A 47 3.24 -7.02 6.44
N LEU A 48 4.36 -6.42 6.05
CA LEU A 48 4.67 -6.11 4.65
C LEU A 48 4.77 -7.38 3.79
N ALA A 49 5.41 -8.43 4.31
CA ALA A 49 5.53 -9.71 3.61
C ALA A 49 4.16 -10.37 3.41
N LEU A 50 3.31 -10.38 4.44
CA LEU A 50 1.94 -10.88 4.35
C LEU A 50 1.10 -10.04 3.39
N PHE A 51 1.24 -8.72 3.44
CA PHE A 51 0.53 -7.78 2.58
C PHE A 51 0.85 -8.03 1.11
N ALA A 52 2.13 -8.00 0.77
CA ALA A 52 2.60 -8.19 -0.59
C ALA A 52 2.28 -9.61 -1.08
N GLY A 53 2.56 -10.65 -0.27
CA GLY A 53 2.33 -12.05 -0.65
C GLY A 53 0.85 -12.33 -0.95
N TYR A 54 -0.05 -11.92 -0.05
CA TYR A 54 -1.49 -12.11 -0.23
C TYR A 54 -2.02 -11.38 -1.46
N LEU A 55 -1.60 -10.12 -1.66
CA LEU A 55 -2.04 -9.33 -2.80
C LEU A 55 -1.48 -9.84 -4.12
N LEU A 56 -0.26 -10.37 -4.15
CA LEU A 56 0.29 -11.02 -5.35
C LEU A 56 -0.50 -12.30 -5.69
N GLU A 57 -0.91 -13.08 -4.69
CA GLU A 57 -1.75 -14.26 -4.91
C GLU A 57 -3.14 -13.90 -5.45
N LEU A 58 -3.77 -12.86 -4.88
CA LEU A 58 -5.05 -12.35 -5.40
C LEU A 58 -4.90 -11.80 -6.82
N ARG A 59 -3.81 -11.09 -7.10
CA ARG A 59 -3.51 -10.55 -8.42
C ARG A 59 -3.38 -11.65 -9.47
N ALA A 60 -2.76 -12.79 -9.14
CA ALA A 60 -2.63 -13.91 -10.06
C ALA A 60 -3.98 -14.49 -10.52
N LYS A 61 -5.07 -14.25 -9.78
CA LYS A 61 -6.43 -14.73 -10.09
C LYS A 61 -7.22 -13.77 -10.99
N ILE A 62 -6.71 -12.57 -11.27
CA ILE A 62 -7.40 -11.53 -12.06
C ILE A 62 -7.04 -11.69 -13.54
N ASN A 63 -8.06 -11.82 -14.39
CA ASN A 63 -7.85 -11.88 -15.84
C ASN A 63 -7.42 -10.52 -16.38
N LYS A 64 -6.39 -10.49 -17.22
CA LYS A 64 -5.86 -9.24 -17.81
C LYS A 64 -6.89 -8.47 -18.62
N SER A 65 -7.83 -9.16 -19.26
CA SER A 65 -8.94 -8.56 -20.02
C SER A 65 -9.94 -7.80 -19.14
N GLU A 66 -9.96 -8.04 -17.81
CA GLU A 66 -10.81 -7.33 -16.87
C GLU A 66 -10.21 -6.00 -16.40
N GLN A 67 -8.92 -5.76 -16.67
CA GLN A 67 -8.27 -4.49 -16.39
C GLN A 67 -8.85 -3.43 -17.33
N ARG A 68 -9.68 -2.54 -16.77
CA ARG A 68 -10.29 -1.46 -17.55
C ARG A 68 -9.21 -0.52 -18.07
N SER A 69 -9.37 -0.07 -19.32
CA SER A 69 -8.68 1.12 -19.81
C SER A 69 -9.03 2.31 -18.93
N VAL A 70 -8.07 2.72 -18.10
CA VAL A 70 -7.85 4.03 -17.50
C VAL A 70 -9.11 4.87 -17.21
N CYS A 71 -9.44 5.06 -15.93
CA CYS A 71 -9.98 6.34 -15.48
C CYS A 71 -8.93 7.00 -14.58
N ALA A 72 -7.98 7.72 -15.18
CA ALA A 72 -6.88 8.40 -14.50
C ALA A 72 -7.37 9.34 -13.37
N LYS A 73 -8.61 9.81 -13.47
CA LYS A 73 -9.27 10.64 -12.46
C LYS A 73 -9.37 9.92 -11.10
N SER A 74 -9.83 8.66 -11.06
CA SER A 74 -9.99 7.95 -9.77
C SER A 74 -8.67 7.66 -9.08
N LEU A 75 -7.62 7.33 -9.85
CA LEU A 75 -6.28 7.08 -9.31
C LEU A 75 -5.67 8.34 -8.69
N THR A 76 -5.82 9.48 -9.37
CA THR A 76 -5.33 10.77 -8.85
C THR A 76 -6.01 11.12 -7.53
N TYR A 77 -7.32 10.86 -7.40
CA TYR A 77 -8.03 11.05 -6.13
C TYR A 77 -7.51 10.13 -5.02
N TRP A 78 -7.18 8.86 -5.32
CA TRP A 78 -6.65 7.94 -4.30
C TRP A 78 -5.22 8.24 -3.90
N ILE A 79 -4.36 8.60 -4.84
CA ILE A 79 -2.98 9.05 -4.55
C ILE A 79 -3.04 10.36 -3.74
N ALA A 80 -3.85 11.33 -4.18
CA ALA A 80 -4.03 12.59 -3.46
C ALA A 80 -4.61 12.36 -2.06
N LEU A 81 -5.55 11.42 -1.91
CA LEU A 81 -6.11 11.05 -0.60
C LEU A 81 -5.05 10.38 0.28
N GLY A 82 -4.25 9.46 -0.26
CA GLY A 82 -3.14 8.84 0.47
C GLY A 82 -2.12 9.87 0.93
N VAL A 83 -1.66 10.73 0.01
CA VAL A 83 -0.73 11.84 0.33
C VAL A 83 -1.35 12.80 1.35
N ALA A 84 -2.63 13.17 1.20
CA ALA A 84 -3.31 14.05 2.15
C ALA A 84 -3.41 13.41 3.53
N LEU A 85 -3.75 12.12 3.62
CA LEU A 85 -3.82 11.41 4.89
C LEU A 85 -2.45 11.37 5.59
N PHE A 86 -1.36 11.12 4.86
CA PHE A 86 0.00 11.13 5.42
C PHE A 86 0.51 12.55 5.75
N ALA A 87 0.17 13.55 4.93
CA ALA A 87 0.60 14.93 5.13
C ALA A 87 -0.17 15.65 6.26
N THR A 88 -1.41 15.22 6.53
CA THR A 88 -2.28 15.80 7.58
C THR A 88 -2.25 15.01 8.89
N TYR A 89 -1.57 13.85 8.93
CA TYR A 89 -1.46 13.04 10.15
C TYR A 89 -0.53 13.70 11.17
N ALA A 90 -1.09 14.53 12.04
CA ALA A 90 -0.43 15.00 13.26
C ALA A 90 -0.67 13.97 14.38
N ALA A 91 0.13 12.90 14.39
CA ALA A 91 0.20 11.96 15.50
C ALA A 91 1.32 12.37 16.49
N PRO A 92 1.22 12.04 17.79
CA PRO A 92 2.27 12.32 18.77
C PRO A 92 3.61 11.64 18.42
N ILE A 93 3.59 10.62 17.55
CA ILE A 93 4.77 10.09 16.89
C ILE A 93 4.59 10.31 15.38
N PRO A 94 5.42 11.12 14.71
CA PRO A 94 5.24 11.41 13.30
C PRO A 94 5.44 10.14 12.46
N ALA A 95 4.44 9.76 11.66
CA ALA A 95 4.52 8.61 10.75
C ALA A 95 5.75 8.66 9.82
N LYS A 96 6.18 9.88 9.49
CA LYS A 96 7.37 10.17 8.66
C LYS A 96 8.69 9.74 9.29
N ASP A 97 8.75 9.56 10.60
CA ASP A 97 9.98 9.25 11.32
C ASP A 97 10.27 7.74 11.29
N PHE A 98 9.30 6.91 10.89
CA PHE A 98 9.44 5.47 10.72
C PHE A 98 9.64 5.09 9.25
N TRP A 99 10.78 4.48 8.94
CA TRP A 99 11.07 3.97 7.60
C TRP A 99 10.10 2.86 7.19
N SER A 100 9.66 2.08 8.16
CA SER A 100 8.64 1.04 7.98
C SER A 100 7.32 1.55 7.41
N SER A 101 6.85 2.72 7.86
CA SER A 101 5.63 3.37 7.34
C SER A 101 5.79 3.80 5.88
N ASN A 102 6.96 4.33 5.53
CA ASN A 102 7.28 4.68 4.15
C ASN A 102 7.32 3.44 3.24
N ALA A 103 7.91 2.34 3.71
CA ALA A 103 7.96 1.09 2.97
C ALA A 103 6.56 0.49 2.72
N LEU A 104 5.69 0.48 3.74
CA LEU A 104 4.29 0.07 3.60
C LEU A 104 3.54 0.94 2.60
N PHE A 105 3.75 2.26 2.64
CA PHE A 105 3.11 3.19 1.71
C PHE A 105 3.60 3.02 0.26
N ILE A 106 4.90 2.79 0.06
CA ILE A 106 5.46 2.47 -1.25
C ILE A 106 4.83 1.18 -1.79
N ALA A 107 4.78 0.11 -0.99
CA ALA A 107 4.18 -1.15 -1.40
C ALA A 107 2.69 -1.00 -1.74
N PHE A 108 1.93 -0.27 -0.92
CA PHE A 108 0.54 0.08 -1.20
C PHE A 108 0.40 0.81 -2.54
N THR A 109 1.23 1.83 -2.76
CA THR A 109 1.17 2.65 -3.99
C THR A 109 1.49 1.82 -5.23
N LEU A 110 2.54 0.97 -5.17
CA LEU A 110 2.93 0.10 -6.28
C LEU A 110 1.86 -0.93 -6.61
N LEU A 111 1.30 -1.62 -5.61
CA LEU A 111 0.27 -2.63 -5.80
C LEU A 111 -1.07 -2.02 -6.25
N LEU A 112 -1.42 -0.85 -5.71
CA LEU A 112 -2.57 -0.10 -6.16
C LEU A 112 -2.40 0.35 -7.61
N ALA A 113 -1.25 0.92 -7.97
CA ALA A 113 -0.95 1.31 -9.35
C ALA A 113 -1.00 0.09 -10.29
N ASP A 114 -0.44 -1.04 -9.88
CA ASP A 114 -0.48 -2.29 -10.64
C ASP A 114 -1.92 -2.76 -10.85
N SER A 115 -2.82 -2.56 -9.87
CA SER A 115 -4.25 -2.89 -10.04
C SER A 115 -4.93 -2.11 -11.18
N TYR A 116 -4.39 -0.96 -11.57
CA TYR A 116 -4.90 -0.12 -12.65
C TYR A 116 -4.10 -0.25 -13.96
N TRP A 117 -2.82 -0.62 -13.89
CA TRP A 117 -1.91 -0.73 -15.03
C TRP A 117 -1.30 -2.13 -15.14
N ASP A 118 -1.29 -2.70 -16.35
CA ASP A 118 -0.43 -3.85 -16.63
C ASP A 118 1.01 -3.37 -16.81
N PHE A 119 1.79 -3.33 -15.72
CA PHE A 119 3.22 -3.00 -15.80
C PHE A 119 4.01 -3.98 -16.69
N ARG A 120 3.49 -5.18 -16.97
CA ARG A 120 4.12 -6.11 -17.92
C ARG A 120 3.92 -5.69 -19.38
N ALA A 121 2.90 -4.88 -19.67
CA ALA A 121 2.66 -4.34 -21.02
C ALA A 121 3.42 -3.01 -21.27
N LEU A 122 3.88 -2.35 -20.21
CA LEU A 122 4.75 -1.18 -20.26
C LEU A 122 6.19 -1.60 -20.60
N THR A 123 6.43 -1.89 -21.88
CA THR A 123 7.79 -2.00 -22.43
C THR A 123 8.27 -0.61 -22.85
N LEU A 124 9.58 -0.32 -22.76
CA LEU A 124 10.16 0.95 -23.26
C LEU A 124 9.71 1.27 -24.71
N LYS A 125 9.47 0.25 -25.53
CA LYS A 125 8.93 0.37 -26.89
C LYS A 125 7.51 0.96 -26.97
N THR A 126 6.63 0.70 -26.01
CA THR A 126 5.27 1.26 -25.99
C THR A 126 5.26 2.68 -25.41
N MET A 127 6.23 3.02 -24.57
CA MET A 127 6.35 4.35 -23.97
C MET A 127 6.87 5.43 -24.95
N PHE A 128 7.70 5.03 -25.93
CA PHE A 128 8.26 5.93 -26.96
C PHE A 128 7.61 5.80 -28.34
N ARG A 129 6.58 4.96 -28.50
CA ARG A 129 5.77 4.93 -29.72
C ARG A 129 4.76 6.07 -29.66
N LYS A 130 5.17 7.23 -30.18
CA LYS A 130 4.24 8.21 -30.77
C LYS A 130 3.76 7.68 -32.12
#